data_AF-A0A937C9H8-F1
#
_entry.id   AF-A0A937C9H8-F1
#
_cell.length_a   1.000
_cell.length_b   1.000
_cell.length_c   1.000
_cell.angle_alpha   90.00
_cell.angle_beta   90.00
_cell.angle_gamma   90.00
#
_symmetry.space_group_name_H-M   'P 1'
#
loop_
_entity.id
_entity.type
_entity.pdbx_description
1 polymer ?
#
loop_
_entity_poly.entity_id
_entity_poly.type
_entity_poly.pdbx_seq_one_letter_code
_entity_poly.pdbx_strand_id
1 'polypeptide(L)'
;MKKYILYSVALMGLAITSCRKIETDGEIQVVVVNGGGGGSTTGQTITLSGRINADTVLRKANSYILKGLVYLVGNHTMTIEAGTVIKGSFSGTDVAALIITRGSKIMASGTPTEPIVFTSLSPNPQSGDWGGIVLCGKAGYNLSYNGTLGLFQVEGGIDNSFGDGLAGSGDAVAPTPVDNDNSGVLSYVRIEYAGYAYQPDKEINSLTMACVGNGTTIDHVQTIYAKDDAYEWFGGSVNCKYLIAYKTQDDDFDTDNGFSGKVQFGLIIRDSLIADISKSEAFESDNNATGTTATPKTRAIFSNITAIGPKATLANTGNSLFLAGAQIRRNSAISIFNSIIVGWPVGIYIDATTGTSTALNIEDSSLRLRNVTLAGNAVNVNFAGTAGTTINSPAALTTWFTGAYYNNDILTNVSDAKLIQPYNYGAPDPTPFAGSNGNQKINSGGEFSDAKFSGDTFFDKTVTFRGGIAPAGPLASWWKGWSRF
;
A
#
# COMPACT_ATOMS: atom_id res chain seq x y z
N MET A 1 -10.19 -76.93 26.54
CA MET A 1 -9.06 -76.35 27.31
C MET A 1 -8.55 -75.14 26.55
N LYS A 2 -8.41 -73.98 27.23
CA LYS A 2 -7.48 -72.84 27.00
C LYS A 2 -7.02 -72.56 25.54
N LYS A 3 -7.03 -71.37 24.96
CA LYS A 3 -7.22 -69.96 25.37
C LYS A 3 -7.20 -69.13 24.04
N TYR A 4 -7.93 -68.01 24.05
CA TYR A 4 -7.85 -66.74 23.31
C TYR A 4 -6.65 -66.50 22.36
N ILE A 5 -6.82 -65.83 21.20
CA ILE A 5 -6.78 -64.35 21.07
C ILE A 5 -7.56 -63.87 19.83
N LEU A 6 -8.35 -62.81 20.03
CA LEU A 6 -9.12 -62.03 19.05
C LEU A 6 -8.23 -61.09 18.22
N TYR A 7 -8.65 -60.78 16.99
CA TYR A 7 -8.76 -59.40 16.47
C TYR A 7 -9.73 -59.36 15.27
N SER A 8 -10.94 -58.86 15.48
CA SER A 8 -11.82 -58.38 14.40
C SER A 8 -12.57 -57.15 14.90
N VAL A 9 -12.29 -56.02 14.27
CA VAL A 9 -12.82 -54.69 14.57
C VAL A 9 -14.32 -54.64 14.33
N ALA A 10 -15.10 -54.33 15.36
CA ALA A 10 -16.48 -53.90 15.23
C ALA A 10 -16.53 -52.39 15.51
N LEU A 11 -16.68 -51.62 14.43
CA LEU A 11 -16.90 -50.18 14.44
C LEU A 11 -18.36 -49.93 14.86
N MET A 12 -18.58 -49.29 16.01
CA MET A 12 -19.88 -48.72 16.35
C MET A 12 -19.71 -47.34 16.95
N GLY A 13 -20.19 -46.35 16.18
CA GLY A 13 -21.02 -45.25 16.65
C GLY A 13 -20.45 -44.33 17.73
N LEU A 14 -19.74 -43.29 17.30
CA LEU A 14 -19.81 -41.97 17.94
C LEU A 14 -19.83 -40.92 16.82
N ALA A 15 -21.03 -40.70 16.26
CA ALA A 15 -21.31 -39.48 15.52
C ALA A 15 -21.32 -38.35 16.54
N ILE A 16 -20.17 -37.72 16.74
CA ILE A 16 -20.10 -36.45 17.45
C ILE A 16 -20.70 -35.44 16.47
N THR A 17 -21.99 -35.18 16.61
CA THR A 17 -22.58 -33.96 16.09
C THR A 17 -21.94 -32.83 16.90
N SER A 18 -20.79 -32.34 16.46
CA SER A 18 -20.38 -30.99 16.82
C SER A 18 -21.41 -30.10 16.15
N CYS A 19 -22.48 -29.78 16.89
CA CYS A 19 -23.20 -28.54 16.66
C CYS A 19 -22.16 -27.44 16.81
N ARG A 20 -21.47 -27.10 15.71
CA ARG A 20 -20.96 -25.75 15.54
C ARG A 20 -22.20 -24.91 15.77
N LYS A 21 -22.16 -24.09 16.82
CA LYS A 21 -23.13 -23.03 16.98
C LYS A 21 -22.91 -22.19 15.73
N ILE A 22 -23.73 -22.44 14.71
CA ILE A 22 -23.96 -21.51 13.64
C ILE A 22 -24.61 -20.37 14.40
N GLU A 23 -23.78 -19.43 14.86
CA GLU A 23 -24.28 -18.10 15.10
C GLU A 23 -24.74 -17.69 13.70
N THR A 24 -26.03 -17.87 13.47
CA THR A 24 -26.72 -17.09 12.47
C THR A 24 -26.37 -15.67 12.82
N ASP A 25 -25.41 -15.10 12.09
CA ASP A 25 -25.19 -13.66 11.99
C ASP A 25 -26.47 -13.10 11.39
N GLY A 26 -27.53 -13.06 12.20
CA GLY A 26 -28.70 -12.27 11.94
C GLY A 26 -28.20 -10.85 11.73
N GLU A 27 -28.85 -10.12 10.82
CA GLU A 27 -28.57 -8.72 10.59
C GLU A 27 -28.62 -7.96 11.92
N ILE A 28 -27.46 -7.78 12.54
CA ILE A 28 -27.28 -6.83 13.62
C ILE A 28 -27.14 -5.49 12.91
N GLN A 29 -28.29 -4.89 12.53
CA GLN A 29 -28.35 -3.44 12.48
C GLN A 29 -28.22 -2.95 13.91
N VAL A 30 -26.99 -2.73 14.37
CA VAL A 30 -26.75 -1.89 15.54
C VAL A 30 -26.16 -0.59 15.04
N VAL A 31 -27.07 0.29 14.65
CA VAL A 31 -26.85 1.73 14.75
C VAL A 31 -27.32 2.12 16.16
N VAL A 32 -26.44 2.16 17.16
CA VAL A 32 -26.75 3.01 18.33
C VAL A 32 -26.35 4.42 17.95
N VAL A 33 -27.27 5.12 17.27
CA VAL A 33 -27.32 6.58 17.39
C VAL A 33 -27.91 6.85 18.76
N ASN A 34 -27.17 7.45 19.68
CA ASN A 34 -27.84 8.21 20.74
C ASN A 34 -28.42 9.49 20.10
N GLY A 35 -29.52 9.36 19.36
CA GLY A 35 -30.21 10.52 18.75
C GLY A 35 -30.53 10.34 17.27
N GLY A 36 -31.45 9.43 16.96
CA GLY A 36 -32.22 9.53 15.73
C GLY A 36 -33.24 10.67 15.85
N GLY A 37 -33.14 11.67 14.97
CA GLY A 37 -34.17 12.67 14.74
C GLY A 37 -33.66 14.11 14.84
N GLY A 38 -33.40 14.75 13.70
CA GLY A 38 -33.51 16.21 13.47
C GLY A 38 -32.85 17.20 14.44
N GLY A 39 -32.03 16.74 15.40
CA GLY A 39 -31.53 17.52 16.51
C GLY A 39 -30.01 17.45 16.57
N SER A 40 -29.39 18.64 16.56
CA SER A 40 -27.96 18.84 16.78
C SER A 40 -27.57 18.38 18.18
N THR A 41 -27.22 17.11 18.35
CA THR A 41 -26.57 16.60 19.56
C THR A 41 -25.11 16.32 19.22
N THR A 42 -24.27 17.34 19.41
CA THR A 42 -22.81 17.29 19.23
C THR A 42 -22.13 16.68 20.45
N GLY A 43 -21.03 15.95 20.27
CA GLY A 43 -20.17 15.47 21.37
C GLY A 43 -20.42 14.02 21.80
N GLN A 44 -20.99 13.17 20.94
CA GLN A 44 -21.25 11.78 21.27
C GLN A 44 -20.05 10.88 20.98
N THR A 45 -19.93 9.77 21.70
CA THR A 45 -19.10 8.61 21.30
C THR A 45 -19.98 7.59 20.60
N ILE A 46 -19.66 7.28 19.34
CA ILE A 46 -20.41 6.37 18.47
C ILE A 46 -19.53 5.17 18.13
N THR A 47 -20.00 3.97 18.46
CA THR A 47 -19.34 2.73 18.07
C THR A 47 -19.96 2.19 16.78
N LEU A 48 -19.12 1.93 15.79
CA LEU A 48 -19.45 1.29 14.52
C LEU A 48 -18.91 -0.15 14.55
N SER A 49 -19.75 -1.13 14.20
CA SER A 49 -19.41 -2.55 14.25
C SER A 49 -20.23 -3.34 13.22
N GLY A 50 -19.68 -4.44 12.72
CA GLY A 50 -20.40 -5.35 11.83
C GLY A 50 -20.75 -4.72 10.48
N ARG A 51 -21.89 -5.10 9.90
CA ARG A 51 -22.31 -4.65 8.56
C ARG A 51 -23.18 -3.39 8.65
N ILE A 52 -22.70 -2.29 8.09
CA ILE A 52 -23.41 -1.03 7.92
C ILE A 52 -24.08 -1.03 6.55
N ASN A 53 -25.39 -1.30 6.53
CA ASN A 53 -26.22 -1.35 5.32
C ASN A 53 -27.10 -0.09 5.20
N ALA A 54 -26.48 1.08 5.31
CA ALA A 54 -27.13 2.38 5.12
C ALA A 54 -26.09 3.47 4.85
N ASP A 55 -26.50 4.52 4.14
CA ASP A 55 -25.68 5.72 4.02
C ASP A 55 -25.42 6.30 5.41
N THR A 56 -24.15 6.60 5.68
CA THR A 56 -23.68 6.95 7.02
C THR A 56 -22.87 8.23 6.96
N VAL A 57 -23.12 9.16 7.88
CA VAL A 57 -22.37 10.42 7.98
C VAL A 57 -21.64 10.48 9.32
N LEU A 58 -20.32 10.51 9.27
CA LEU A 58 -19.44 10.71 10.42
C LEU A 58 -19.18 12.21 10.57
N ARG A 59 -19.74 12.82 11.61
CA ARG A 59 -19.66 14.25 11.88
C ARG A 59 -18.50 14.57 12.78
N LYS A 60 -17.76 15.64 12.48
CA LYS A 60 -16.58 16.10 13.22
C LYS A 60 -16.85 16.28 14.72
N ALA A 61 -18.08 16.69 15.06
CA ALA A 61 -18.47 16.94 16.44
C ALA A 61 -18.56 15.68 17.33
N ASN A 62 -18.44 14.48 16.77
CA ASN A 62 -18.53 13.21 17.49
C ASN A 62 -17.18 12.48 17.52
N SER A 63 -17.04 11.56 18.46
CA SER A 63 -15.94 10.59 18.53
C SER A 63 -16.40 9.24 17.99
N TYR A 64 -15.63 8.63 17.10
CA TYR A 64 -15.98 7.35 16.49
C TYR A 64 -15.03 6.24 16.93
N ILE A 65 -15.61 5.07 17.23
CA ILE A 65 -14.87 3.85 17.52
C ILE A 65 -15.27 2.79 16.49
N LEU A 66 -14.32 2.21 15.78
CA LEU A 66 -14.49 0.98 15.03
C LEU A 66 -14.27 -0.20 15.98
N LYS A 67 -15.16 -1.19 15.94
CA LYS A 67 -15.09 -2.37 16.81
C LYS A 67 -15.32 -3.64 15.99
N GLY A 68 -14.30 -4.51 15.97
CA GLY A 68 -14.25 -5.67 15.09
C GLY A 68 -14.16 -5.27 13.61
N LEU A 69 -14.39 -6.22 12.72
CA LEU A 69 -14.47 -5.96 11.29
C LEU A 69 -15.75 -5.17 10.97
N VAL A 70 -15.59 -3.95 10.42
CA VAL A 70 -16.68 -3.03 10.08
C VAL A 70 -16.81 -2.95 8.58
N TYR A 71 -17.95 -3.35 8.03
CA TYR A 71 -18.20 -3.38 6.59
C TYR A 71 -19.21 -2.31 6.20
N LEU A 72 -18.92 -1.50 5.20
CA LEU A 72 -19.92 -0.69 4.51
C LEU A 72 -20.41 -1.44 3.28
N VAL A 73 -21.69 -1.85 3.29
CA VAL A 73 -22.26 -2.78 2.30
C VAL A 73 -23.38 -2.15 1.48
N GLY A 74 -23.92 -2.90 0.50
CA GLY A 74 -25.17 -2.54 -0.18
C GLY A 74 -25.07 -1.37 -1.17
N ASN A 75 -23.87 -1.04 -1.64
CA ASN A 75 -23.58 0.15 -2.46
C ASN A 75 -23.86 1.47 -1.71
N HIS A 76 -23.81 1.46 -0.38
CA HIS A 76 -24.00 2.65 0.44
C HIS A 76 -22.73 3.52 0.50
N THR A 77 -22.91 4.76 0.94
CA THR A 77 -21.84 5.74 1.08
C THR A 77 -21.61 6.13 2.54
N MET A 78 -20.36 6.02 3.00
CA MET A 78 -19.90 6.59 4.26
C MET A 78 -19.23 7.93 3.98
N THR A 79 -19.86 9.03 4.41
CA THR A 79 -19.30 10.38 4.30
C THR A 79 -18.69 10.79 5.63
N ILE A 80 -17.46 11.30 5.60
CA ILE A 80 -16.72 11.70 6.80
C ILE A 80 -16.37 13.17 6.69
N GLU A 81 -16.84 13.97 7.66
CA GLU A 81 -16.52 15.40 7.72
C GLU A 81 -15.03 15.61 8.03
N ALA A 82 -14.45 16.67 7.45
CA ALA A 82 -13.07 17.06 7.71
C ALA A 82 -12.78 17.22 9.21
N GLY A 83 -11.58 16.84 9.64
CA GLY A 83 -11.17 16.89 11.05
C GLY A 83 -11.76 15.82 11.96
N THR A 84 -12.56 14.87 11.43
CA THR A 84 -13.08 13.75 12.22
C THR A 84 -11.95 12.80 12.64
N VAL A 85 -12.01 12.33 13.89
CA VAL A 85 -11.12 11.28 14.42
C VAL A 85 -11.90 9.99 14.61
N ILE A 86 -11.40 8.91 14.00
CA ILE A 86 -11.96 7.56 14.05
C ILE A 86 -10.92 6.64 14.69
N LYS A 87 -11.33 5.86 15.69
CA LYS A 87 -10.42 5.02 16.48
C LYS A 87 -10.71 3.54 16.34
N GLY A 88 -9.73 2.74 15.92
CA GLY A 88 -9.82 1.28 15.88
C GLY A 88 -9.64 0.67 17.26
N SER A 89 -10.57 -0.21 17.65
CA SER A 89 -10.38 -1.10 18.81
C SER A 89 -9.17 -2.01 18.57
N PHE A 90 -8.42 -2.34 19.64
CA PHE A 90 -7.05 -2.88 19.51
C PHE A 90 -6.78 -4.20 20.25
N SER A 91 -7.82 -4.83 20.80
CA SER A 91 -7.61 -5.99 21.67
C SER A 91 -8.64 -7.09 21.44
N GLY A 92 -8.18 -8.33 21.51
CA GLY A 92 -9.03 -9.51 21.46
C GLY A 92 -9.74 -9.68 20.11
N THR A 93 -10.97 -10.19 20.13
CA THR A 93 -11.80 -10.37 18.94
C THR A 93 -12.32 -9.04 18.37
N ASP A 94 -12.11 -7.95 19.09
CA ASP A 94 -12.61 -6.63 18.72
C ASP A 94 -11.60 -5.81 17.91
N VAL A 95 -10.40 -6.34 17.62
CA VAL A 95 -9.40 -5.63 16.79
C VAL A 95 -10.05 -5.21 15.46
N ALA A 96 -10.05 -3.92 15.19
CA ALA A 96 -10.94 -3.35 14.18
C ALA A 96 -10.26 -3.14 12.83
N ALA A 97 -11.04 -3.28 11.75
CA ALA A 97 -10.69 -2.85 10.41
C ALA A 97 -11.92 -2.22 9.74
N LEU A 98 -11.70 -1.29 8.81
CA LEU A 98 -12.78 -0.69 8.01
C LEU A 98 -12.73 -1.24 6.58
N ILE A 99 -13.77 -1.97 6.18
CA ILE A 99 -13.89 -2.58 4.85
C ILE A 99 -14.97 -1.85 4.06
N ILE A 100 -14.61 -1.26 2.94
CA ILE A 100 -15.54 -0.65 1.98
C ILE A 100 -15.74 -1.66 0.86
N THR A 101 -16.92 -2.29 0.83
CA THR A 101 -17.16 -3.44 -0.07
C THR A 101 -17.43 -3.00 -1.51
N ARG A 102 -17.39 -3.96 -2.44
CA ARG A 102 -17.61 -3.70 -3.88
C ARG A 102 -18.90 -2.92 -4.13
N GLY A 103 -18.73 -1.71 -4.69
CA GLY A 103 -19.80 -0.78 -5.05
C GLY A 103 -20.20 0.21 -3.95
N SER A 104 -19.82 -0.03 -2.70
CA SER A 104 -19.91 0.95 -1.61
C SER A 104 -18.81 2.00 -1.73
N LYS A 105 -18.97 3.15 -1.07
CA LYS A 105 -18.06 4.29 -1.18
C LYS A 105 -17.70 4.91 0.15
N ILE A 106 -16.44 5.32 0.31
CA ILE A 106 -16.00 6.21 1.37
C ILE A 106 -15.77 7.61 0.81
N MET A 107 -16.32 8.64 1.45
CA MET A 107 -16.10 10.04 1.10
C MET A 107 -15.41 10.72 2.27
N ALA A 108 -14.09 10.55 2.36
CA ALA A 108 -13.24 11.15 3.39
C ALA A 108 -12.39 12.25 2.76
N SER A 109 -12.92 13.48 2.77
CA SER A 109 -12.24 14.66 2.24
C SER A 109 -11.92 15.62 3.38
N GLY A 110 -10.76 15.42 4.01
CA GLY A 110 -10.17 16.35 4.95
C GLY A 110 -9.64 17.61 4.24
N THR A 111 -8.95 18.45 5.01
CA THR A 111 -8.25 19.62 4.48
C THR A 111 -6.84 19.71 5.05
N PRO A 112 -5.94 20.55 4.49
CA PRO A 112 -4.61 20.76 5.07
C PRO A 112 -4.61 21.10 6.56
N THR A 113 -5.64 21.81 7.04
CA THR A 113 -5.78 22.24 8.44
C THR A 113 -6.66 21.33 9.28
N GLU A 114 -7.47 20.48 8.65
CA GLU A 114 -8.41 19.57 9.31
C GLU A 114 -8.36 18.20 8.64
N PRO A 115 -7.22 17.48 8.72
CA PRO A 115 -7.13 16.13 8.18
C PRO A 115 -8.08 15.20 8.93
N ILE A 116 -8.61 14.20 8.21
CA ILE A 116 -9.32 13.08 8.85
C ILE A 116 -8.29 12.11 9.40
N VAL A 117 -8.47 11.65 10.63
CA VAL A 117 -7.50 10.78 11.31
C VAL A 117 -8.16 9.46 11.68
N PHE A 118 -7.65 8.38 11.10
CA PHE A 118 -7.89 7.02 11.56
C PHE A 118 -6.70 6.58 12.41
N THR A 119 -6.94 6.12 13.64
CA THR A 119 -5.87 5.80 14.59
C THR A 119 -6.30 4.70 15.57
N SER A 120 -5.39 4.28 16.44
CA SER A 120 -5.68 3.32 17.50
C SER A 120 -6.52 3.92 18.64
N LEU A 121 -7.40 3.12 19.24
CA LEU A 121 -8.07 3.44 20.50
C LEU A 121 -7.17 3.23 21.74
N SER A 122 -6.01 2.59 21.59
CA SER A 122 -5.06 2.34 22.68
C SER A 122 -4.61 3.64 23.35
N PRO A 123 -4.48 3.67 24.68
CA PRO A 123 -3.85 4.80 25.37
C PRO A 123 -2.36 4.93 25.04
N ASN A 124 -1.71 3.86 24.57
CA ASN A 124 -0.33 3.85 24.09
C ASN A 124 -0.31 3.21 22.69
N PRO A 125 -0.64 3.96 21.63
CA PRO A 125 -0.73 3.40 20.28
C PRO A 125 0.55 2.69 19.85
N GLN A 126 0.42 1.50 19.30
CA GLN A 126 1.51 0.70 18.74
C GLN A 126 1.19 0.27 17.32
N SER A 127 2.24 0.04 16.52
CA SER A 127 2.11 -0.51 15.17
C SER A 127 1.25 -1.78 15.20
N GLY A 128 0.21 -1.80 14.36
CA GLY A 128 -0.72 -2.91 14.28
C GLY A 128 -1.65 -3.09 15.46
N ASP A 129 -2.05 -1.99 16.08
CA ASP A 129 -3.16 -1.98 17.00
C ASP A 129 -4.49 -2.24 16.28
N TRP A 130 -4.60 -1.94 14.98
CA TRP A 130 -5.83 -2.16 14.21
C TRP A 130 -5.50 -2.47 12.74
N GLY A 131 -6.46 -3.01 12.01
CA GLY A 131 -6.26 -3.55 10.66
C GLY A 131 -6.30 -2.54 9.51
N GLY A 132 -6.44 -1.24 9.76
CA GLY A 132 -6.43 -0.25 8.69
C GLY A 132 -7.72 -0.19 7.86
N ILE A 133 -7.58 0.34 6.64
CA ILE A 133 -8.68 0.56 5.69
C ILE A 133 -8.51 -0.37 4.49
N VAL A 134 -9.56 -1.11 4.16
CA VAL A 134 -9.62 -1.99 2.98
C VAL A 134 -10.65 -1.43 2.00
N LEU A 135 -10.23 -1.17 0.77
CA LEU A 135 -11.10 -0.80 -0.34
C LEU A 135 -11.23 -1.98 -1.30
N CYS A 136 -12.43 -2.55 -1.39
CA CYS A 136 -12.75 -3.62 -2.35
C CYS A 136 -13.40 -3.01 -3.59
N GLY A 137 -12.65 -2.92 -4.68
CA GLY A 137 -13.13 -2.44 -5.98
C GLY A 137 -13.46 -3.57 -6.96
N LYS A 138 -13.80 -3.19 -8.19
CA LYS A 138 -14.23 -4.10 -9.29
C LYS A 138 -13.25 -4.17 -10.47
N ALA A 139 -12.09 -3.51 -10.39
CA ALA A 139 -11.11 -3.45 -11.47
C ALA A 139 -10.35 -4.78 -11.66
N GLY A 140 -9.52 -4.87 -12.69
CA GLY A 140 -8.88 -6.12 -13.09
C GLY A 140 -7.91 -6.71 -12.06
N TYR A 141 -7.91 -8.05 -11.96
CA TYR A 141 -7.04 -8.88 -11.13
C TYR A 141 -6.60 -10.10 -11.93
N ASN A 142 -5.39 -10.61 -11.71
CA ASN A 142 -4.78 -11.59 -12.62
C ASN A 142 -4.75 -13.04 -12.14
N LEU A 143 -5.30 -13.35 -10.96
CA LEU A 143 -5.47 -14.71 -10.45
C LEU A 143 -6.95 -15.10 -10.37
N SER A 144 -7.21 -16.31 -9.89
CA SER A 144 -8.55 -16.84 -9.69
C SER A 144 -8.81 -17.16 -8.23
N TYR A 145 -10.02 -16.89 -7.77
CA TYR A 145 -10.53 -17.36 -6.48
C TYR A 145 -11.71 -18.32 -6.70
N ASN A 146 -11.68 -19.49 -6.07
CA ASN A 146 -12.70 -20.54 -6.22
C ASN A 146 -13.04 -20.88 -7.68
N GLY A 147 -12.03 -20.89 -8.57
CA GLY A 147 -12.20 -21.18 -9.99
C GLY A 147 -12.69 -20.02 -10.86
N THR A 148 -13.00 -18.87 -10.25
CA THR A 148 -13.46 -17.66 -10.94
C THR A 148 -12.26 -16.75 -11.22
N LEU A 149 -11.93 -16.57 -12.50
CA LEU A 149 -10.85 -15.66 -12.93
C LEU A 149 -11.22 -14.20 -12.64
N GLY A 150 -10.26 -13.46 -12.08
CA GLY A 150 -10.42 -12.04 -11.76
C GLY A 150 -11.13 -11.76 -10.44
N LEU A 151 -11.56 -12.80 -9.72
CA LEU A 151 -12.11 -12.69 -8.37
C LEU A 151 -10.99 -12.82 -7.36
N PHE A 152 -10.97 -11.92 -6.37
CA PHE A 152 -9.98 -11.88 -5.31
C PHE A 152 -10.66 -11.96 -3.94
N GLN A 153 -10.13 -12.79 -3.05
CA GLN A 153 -10.47 -12.76 -1.64
C GLN A 153 -9.34 -12.03 -0.92
N VAL A 154 -9.64 -10.88 -0.31
CA VAL A 154 -8.66 -10.11 0.45
C VAL A 154 -8.10 -10.96 1.60
N GLU A 155 -6.82 -10.80 1.89
CA GLU A 155 -6.11 -11.53 2.93
C GLU A 155 -6.62 -11.21 4.35
N GLY A 156 -6.04 -11.85 5.37
CA GLY A 156 -6.46 -11.74 6.77
C GLY A 156 -7.78 -12.42 7.10
N GLY A 157 -8.42 -13.11 6.15
CA GLY A 157 -9.68 -13.79 6.42
C GLY A 157 -10.80 -12.83 6.81
N ILE A 158 -10.76 -11.60 6.29
CA ILE A 158 -11.79 -10.58 6.48
C ILE A 158 -13.05 -10.86 5.63
N ASP A 159 -13.00 -11.85 4.76
CA ASP A 159 -14.17 -12.23 3.98
C ASP A 159 -15.16 -13.02 4.84
N ASN A 160 -16.39 -12.51 4.90
CA ASN A 160 -17.47 -13.11 5.66
C ASN A 160 -18.35 -13.99 4.77
N SER A 161 -19.39 -14.61 5.34
CA SER A 161 -20.33 -15.47 4.60
C SER A 161 -21.13 -14.76 3.50
N PHE A 162 -21.11 -13.42 3.46
CA PHE A 162 -21.77 -12.59 2.46
C PHE A 162 -20.84 -12.20 1.29
N GLY A 163 -19.55 -12.55 1.34
CA GLY A 163 -18.58 -12.14 0.33
C GLY A 163 -18.13 -10.67 0.45
N ASP A 164 -18.29 -10.06 1.63
CA ASP A 164 -17.97 -8.64 1.84
C ASP A 164 -16.45 -8.36 1.83
N GLY A 165 -15.60 -9.39 1.89
CA GLY A 165 -14.14 -9.30 1.70
C GLY A 165 -13.69 -9.71 0.29
N LEU A 166 -14.62 -9.89 -0.65
CA LEU A 166 -14.31 -10.16 -2.06
C LEU A 166 -14.15 -8.86 -2.86
N ALA A 167 -13.11 -8.84 -3.70
CA ALA A 167 -12.81 -7.77 -4.65
C ALA A 167 -12.67 -8.33 -6.07
N GLY A 168 -12.59 -7.44 -7.06
CA GLY A 168 -12.45 -7.78 -8.46
C GLY A 168 -13.79 -8.18 -9.10
N SER A 169 -13.72 -9.14 -10.03
CA SER A 169 -14.79 -9.43 -10.99
C SER A 169 -14.90 -10.93 -11.33
N GLY A 170 -15.77 -11.28 -12.26
CA GLY A 170 -16.04 -12.65 -12.70
C GLY A 170 -17.22 -13.32 -11.99
N ASP A 171 -17.85 -12.65 -11.03
CA ASP A 171 -19.02 -13.14 -10.30
C ASP A 171 -20.28 -12.30 -10.57
N ALA A 172 -21.38 -12.59 -9.87
CA ALA A 172 -22.66 -11.89 -10.07
C ALA A 172 -22.62 -10.40 -9.68
N VAL A 173 -21.71 -9.99 -8.77
CA VAL A 173 -21.58 -8.61 -8.30
C VAL A 173 -20.85 -7.75 -9.35
N ALA A 174 -19.85 -8.32 -10.02
CA ALA A 174 -19.13 -7.69 -11.11
C ALA A 174 -18.77 -8.74 -12.18
N PRO A 175 -19.63 -8.97 -13.20
CA PRO A 175 -19.39 -10.04 -14.18
C PRO A 175 -18.11 -9.88 -15.01
N THR A 176 -17.62 -8.66 -15.15
CA THR A 176 -16.37 -8.32 -15.88
C THR A 176 -15.60 -7.24 -15.12
N PRO A 177 -14.28 -7.11 -15.33
CA PRO A 177 -13.49 -6.03 -14.75
C PRO A 177 -14.07 -4.65 -15.09
N VAL A 178 -14.07 -3.74 -14.11
CA VAL A 178 -14.50 -2.35 -14.27
C VAL A 178 -13.36 -1.43 -13.85
N ASP A 179 -12.44 -1.13 -14.79
CA ASP A 179 -11.24 -0.34 -14.48
C ASP A 179 -11.53 1.10 -14.07
N ASN A 180 -12.73 1.63 -14.37
CA ASN A 180 -13.18 2.95 -13.94
C ASN A 180 -14.16 2.89 -12.76
N ASP A 181 -14.18 1.77 -12.01
CA ASP A 181 -14.90 1.66 -10.75
C ASP A 181 -14.46 2.75 -9.76
N ASN A 182 -15.36 3.11 -8.84
CA ASN A 182 -15.17 4.23 -7.93
C ASN A 182 -15.56 3.83 -6.51
N SER A 183 -14.55 3.61 -5.66
CA SER A 183 -14.65 3.31 -4.23
C SER A 183 -14.72 4.57 -3.36
N GLY A 184 -14.73 5.76 -3.97
CA GLY A 184 -14.91 7.05 -3.32
C GLY A 184 -13.66 7.94 -3.32
N VAL A 185 -13.46 8.66 -2.22
CA VAL A 185 -12.41 9.68 -2.04
C VAL A 185 -11.71 9.49 -0.70
N LEU A 186 -10.38 9.45 -0.73
CA LEU A 186 -9.50 9.69 0.42
C LEU A 186 -8.64 10.91 0.08
N SER A 187 -8.89 12.05 0.75
CA SER A 187 -8.10 13.28 0.59
C SER A 187 -7.79 13.90 1.95
N TYR A 188 -6.51 14.22 2.22
CA TYR A 188 -6.02 14.70 3.52
C TYR A 188 -6.43 13.77 4.67
N VAL A 189 -5.97 12.52 4.56
CA VAL A 189 -6.27 11.43 5.52
C VAL A 189 -4.96 10.96 6.16
N ARG A 190 -4.98 10.75 7.47
CA ARG A 190 -3.92 10.03 8.19
C ARG A 190 -4.44 8.68 8.68
N ILE A 191 -3.65 7.64 8.44
CA ILE A 191 -3.89 6.27 8.90
C ILE A 191 -2.72 5.92 9.82
N GLU A 192 -2.97 5.92 11.12
CA GLU A 192 -1.91 5.78 12.13
C GLU A 192 -2.02 4.41 12.81
N TYR A 193 -0.89 3.72 13.01
CA TYR A 193 -0.77 2.51 13.83
C TYR A 193 -1.56 1.29 13.31
N ALA A 194 -1.76 1.23 12.00
CA ALA A 194 -2.50 0.15 11.34
C ALA A 194 -1.59 -1.02 10.91
N GLY A 195 -2.19 -2.08 10.38
CA GLY A 195 -1.50 -3.30 9.94
C GLY A 195 -1.76 -4.47 10.89
N TYR A 196 -2.57 -5.47 10.55
CA TYR A 196 -2.93 -6.52 11.52
C TYR A 196 -3.09 -7.92 10.93
N ALA A 197 -2.45 -8.90 11.59
CA ALA A 197 -2.57 -10.33 11.32
C ALA A 197 -3.83 -10.92 11.98
N TYR A 198 -4.94 -10.94 11.26
CA TYR A 198 -6.16 -11.64 11.71
C TYR A 198 -6.03 -13.17 11.62
N GLN A 199 -5.14 -13.63 10.74
CA GLN A 199 -4.72 -15.02 10.60
C GLN A 199 -3.18 -15.09 10.58
N PRO A 200 -2.57 -16.22 10.95
CA PRO A 200 -1.11 -16.37 10.88
C PRO A 200 -0.58 -16.12 9.46
N ASP A 201 0.44 -15.27 9.33
CA ASP A 201 1.13 -14.92 8.07
C ASP A 201 0.19 -14.37 6.98
N LYS A 202 -0.89 -13.71 7.42
CA LYS A 202 -1.99 -13.17 6.61
C LYS A 202 -2.45 -11.85 7.23
N GLU A 203 -1.61 -10.86 7.13
CA GLU A 203 -1.83 -9.49 7.56
C GLU A 203 -2.74 -8.73 6.59
N ILE A 204 -3.38 -7.67 7.08
CA ILE A 204 -3.94 -6.61 6.24
C ILE A 204 -3.22 -5.30 6.56
N ASN A 205 -3.19 -4.39 5.60
CA ASN A 205 -2.28 -3.24 5.54
C ASN A 205 -2.84 -1.99 6.20
N SER A 206 -2.06 -0.90 6.21
CA SER A 206 -2.62 0.41 6.56
C SER A 206 -3.68 0.86 5.58
N LEU A 207 -3.36 0.83 4.27
CA LEU A 207 -4.33 1.02 3.20
C LEU A 207 -4.22 -0.12 2.17
N THR A 208 -5.14 -1.08 2.26
CA THR A 208 -5.27 -2.16 1.28
C THR A 208 -6.19 -1.71 0.14
N MET A 209 -5.68 -1.74 -1.08
CA MET A 209 -6.41 -1.38 -2.30
C MET A 209 -6.62 -2.62 -3.18
N ALA A 210 -7.68 -3.34 -2.88
CA ALA A 210 -8.04 -4.56 -3.58
C ALA A 210 -8.88 -4.25 -4.83
N CYS A 211 -8.28 -4.38 -6.01
CA CYS A 211 -8.94 -4.19 -7.30
C CYS A 211 -9.62 -2.81 -7.45
N VAL A 212 -9.02 -1.76 -6.89
CA VAL A 212 -9.61 -0.41 -6.89
C VAL A 212 -9.48 0.23 -8.29
N GLY A 213 -10.60 0.75 -8.80
CA GLY A 213 -10.66 1.40 -10.11
C GLY A 213 -10.20 2.86 -10.11
N ASN A 214 -9.86 3.36 -11.30
CA ASN A 214 -9.37 4.72 -11.53
C ASN A 214 -10.43 5.83 -11.49
N GLY A 215 -11.69 5.48 -11.21
CA GLY A 215 -12.72 6.44 -10.82
C GLY A 215 -12.59 6.89 -9.37
N THR A 216 -11.82 6.17 -8.55
CA THR A 216 -11.52 6.49 -7.14
C THR A 216 -10.46 7.59 -7.06
N THR A 217 -10.61 8.53 -6.12
CA THR A 217 -9.61 9.56 -5.85
C THR A 217 -8.88 9.26 -4.55
N ILE A 218 -7.56 9.12 -4.62
CA ILE A 218 -6.70 8.98 -3.45
C ILE A 218 -5.59 10.02 -3.55
N ASP A 219 -5.64 11.03 -2.70
CA ASP A 219 -4.61 12.06 -2.63
C ASP A 219 -4.32 12.52 -1.20
N HIS A 220 -3.11 13.01 -0.90
CA HIS A 220 -2.75 13.49 0.44
C HIS A 220 -3.13 12.48 1.54
N VAL A 221 -2.66 11.25 1.38
CA VAL A 221 -2.82 10.20 2.39
C VAL A 221 -1.48 9.97 3.04
N GLN A 222 -1.45 9.86 4.36
CA GLN A 222 -0.27 9.49 5.12
C GLN A 222 -0.55 8.24 5.94
N THR A 223 0.36 7.27 5.90
CA THR A 223 0.44 6.19 6.87
C THR A 223 1.57 6.45 7.87
N ILE A 224 1.35 6.05 9.12
CA ILE A 224 2.30 6.28 10.22
C ILE A 224 2.40 5.01 11.05
N TYR A 225 3.59 4.43 11.20
CA TYR A 225 3.82 3.18 11.94
C TYR A 225 2.87 2.07 11.48
N ALA A 226 2.90 1.77 10.18
CA ALA A 226 2.28 0.58 9.63
C ALA A 226 3.04 -0.67 10.13
N LYS A 227 2.33 -1.70 10.59
CA LYS A 227 2.95 -2.97 11.03
C LYS A 227 3.27 -3.89 9.86
N ASP A 228 2.37 -3.89 8.90
CA ASP A 228 2.50 -4.50 7.59
C ASP A 228 2.75 -3.36 6.59
N ASP A 229 2.27 -3.47 5.36
CA ASP A 229 2.53 -2.44 4.37
C ASP A 229 1.81 -1.12 4.66
N ALA A 230 2.44 -0.04 4.22
CA ALA A 230 1.80 1.27 4.22
C ALA A 230 0.70 1.31 3.14
N TYR A 231 1.03 0.91 1.92
CA TYR A 231 0.08 0.87 0.81
C TYR A 231 0.31 -0.41 0.01
N GLU A 232 -0.73 -1.22 -0.11
CA GLU A 232 -0.67 -2.41 -0.95
C GLU A 232 -1.77 -2.37 -2.00
N TRP A 233 -1.38 -2.54 -3.26
CA TRP A 233 -2.28 -2.62 -4.40
C TRP A 233 -2.37 -4.04 -4.94
N PHE A 234 -3.49 -4.71 -4.65
CA PHE A 234 -3.83 -6.00 -5.23
C PHE A 234 -4.61 -5.82 -6.53
N GLY A 235 -3.91 -5.86 -7.67
CA GLY A 235 -4.54 -5.57 -8.96
C GLY A 235 -5.08 -4.14 -9.04
N GLY A 236 -6.01 -3.91 -9.97
CA GLY A 236 -6.69 -2.63 -10.16
C GLY A 236 -5.90 -1.58 -10.97
N SER A 237 -6.44 -0.37 -10.99
CA SER A 237 -6.02 0.71 -11.88
C SER A 237 -6.04 2.10 -11.22
N VAL A 238 -6.37 2.18 -9.92
CA VAL A 238 -6.44 3.45 -9.18
C VAL A 238 -5.18 4.28 -9.34
N ASN A 239 -5.36 5.60 -9.51
CA ASN A 239 -4.26 6.53 -9.55
C ASN A 239 -4.21 7.33 -8.24
N CYS A 240 -3.01 7.58 -7.72
CA CYS A 240 -2.82 8.24 -6.42
C CYS A 240 -1.85 9.42 -6.52
N LYS A 241 -2.05 10.48 -5.72
CA LYS A 241 -1.04 11.55 -5.57
C LYS A 241 -0.72 11.88 -4.13
N TYR A 242 0.46 12.40 -3.85
CA TYR A 242 0.81 12.93 -2.53
C TYR A 242 0.67 11.89 -1.41
N LEU A 243 1.40 10.78 -1.54
CA LEU A 243 1.41 9.70 -0.55
C LEU A 243 2.60 9.84 0.39
N ILE A 244 2.40 9.57 1.68
CA ILE A 244 3.48 9.57 2.67
C ILE A 244 3.45 8.24 3.44
N ALA A 245 4.52 7.46 3.35
CA ALA A 245 4.76 6.32 4.23
C ALA A 245 5.81 6.72 5.28
N TYR A 246 5.42 6.70 6.55
CA TYR A 246 6.29 7.12 7.64
C TYR A 246 6.48 6.00 8.66
N LYS A 247 7.72 5.52 8.75
CA LYS A 247 8.16 4.49 9.70
C LYS A 247 7.32 3.21 9.64
N THR A 248 6.95 2.81 8.43
CA THR A 248 6.42 1.47 8.12
C THR A 248 7.38 0.40 8.64
N GLN A 249 6.84 -0.73 9.05
CA GLN A 249 7.61 -1.89 9.50
C GLN A 249 7.93 -2.81 8.34
N ASP A 250 6.95 -3.23 7.53
CA ASP A 250 7.19 -4.02 6.32
C ASP A 250 7.45 -3.10 5.12
N ASP A 251 6.67 -3.19 4.04
CA ASP A 251 6.93 -2.46 2.80
C ASP A 251 6.15 -1.14 2.69
N ASP A 252 6.76 -0.15 2.03
CA ASP A 252 6.10 1.15 1.90
C ASP A 252 5.08 1.17 0.75
N PHE A 253 5.47 0.70 -0.43
CA PHE A 253 4.60 0.55 -1.60
C PHE A 253 4.73 -0.87 -2.16
N ASP A 254 3.79 -1.75 -1.80
CA ASP A 254 3.69 -3.08 -2.40
C ASP A 254 2.65 -3.07 -3.54
N THR A 255 3.03 -3.64 -4.68
CA THR A 255 2.19 -3.73 -5.86
C THR A 255 2.22 -5.13 -6.43
N ASP A 256 1.05 -5.74 -6.55
CA ASP A 256 0.97 -7.08 -7.08
C ASP A 256 -0.28 -7.34 -7.93
N ASN A 257 -0.41 -8.60 -8.33
CA ASN A 257 -1.58 -9.20 -8.97
C ASN A 257 -2.23 -8.41 -10.12
N GLY A 258 -1.42 -7.66 -10.88
CA GLY A 258 -1.86 -6.97 -12.07
C GLY A 258 -2.07 -5.48 -11.93
N PHE A 259 -1.67 -4.86 -10.81
CA PHE A 259 -1.85 -3.43 -10.60
C PHE A 259 -1.22 -2.60 -11.74
N SER A 260 -2.01 -1.71 -12.32
CA SER A 260 -1.62 -0.95 -13.51
C SER A 260 -1.95 0.55 -13.42
N GLY A 261 -2.14 1.04 -12.19
CA GLY A 261 -2.38 2.45 -11.90
C GLY A 261 -1.13 3.32 -11.96
N LYS A 262 -1.30 4.59 -11.57
CA LYS A 262 -0.26 5.63 -11.63
C LYS A 262 -0.15 6.36 -10.31
N VAL A 263 1.07 6.61 -9.86
CA VAL A 263 1.33 7.34 -8.61
C VAL A 263 2.29 8.49 -8.85
N GLN A 264 1.93 9.70 -8.40
CA GLN A 264 2.80 10.87 -8.49
C GLN A 264 2.93 11.61 -7.16
N PHE A 265 4.16 11.98 -6.80
CA PHE A 265 4.50 12.60 -5.52
C PHE A 265 4.33 11.63 -4.35
N GLY A 266 5.43 11.00 -3.97
CA GLY A 266 5.52 10.10 -2.82
C GLY A 266 6.69 10.47 -1.93
N LEU A 267 6.51 10.31 -0.63
CA LEU A 267 7.55 10.45 0.37
C LEU A 267 7.57 9.21 1.26
N ILE A 268 8.72 8.55 1.31
CA ILE A 268 8.99 7.43 2.21
C ILE A 268 10.10 7.85 3.15
N ILE A 269 9.90 7.66 4.46
CA ILE A 269 10.93 7.89 5.49
C ILE A 269 10.92 6.70 6.46
N ARG A 270 12.02 5.93 6.45
CA ARG A 270 12.23 4.78 7.33
C ARG A 270 12.88 5.15 8.65
N ASP A 271 12.53 4.41 9.70
CA ASP A 271 13.31 4.35 10.92
C ASP A 271 14.34 3.21 10.83
N SER A 272 15.60 3.49 11.12
CA SER A 272 16.67 2.48 11.05
C SER A 272 16.48 1.26 11.94
N LEU A 273 15.58 1.33 12.93
CA LEU A 273 15.33 0.25 13.90
C LEU A 273 14.08 -0.58 13.58
N ILE A 274 13.19 -0.10 12.71
CA ILE A 274 11.87 -0.71 12.46
C ILE A 274 11.90 -1.39 11.09
N ALA A 275 11.92 -2.72 11.09
CA ALA A 275 11.91 -3.56 9.90
C ALA A 275 11.23 -4.90 10.22
N ASP A 276 10.57 -5.49 9.23
CA ASP A 276 9.88 -6.76 9.33
C ASP A 276 10.79 -7.98 9.11
N ILE A 277 10.42 -9.12 9.68
CA ILE A 277 11.15 -10.37 9.54
C ILE A 277 11.12 -10.90 8.10
N SER A 278 10.08 -10.56 7.33
CA SER A 278 9.90 -10.86 5.89
C SER A 278 10.93 -10.14 5.00
N LYS A 279 11.54 -9.07 5.53
CA LYS A 279 12.34 -8.01 4.91
C LYS A 279 11.57 -6.69 4.89
N SER A 280 12.15 -5.63 4.33
CA SER A 280 11.54 -4.29 4.32
C SER A 280 12.13 -3.46 3.19
N GLU A 281 11.24 -3.02 2.33
CA GLU A 281 11.49 -2.37 1.07
C GLU A 281 10.72 -1.05 0.97
N ALA A 282 11.26 -0.09 0.20
CA ALA A 282 10.44 1.06 -0.22
C ALA A 282 9.45 0.69 -1.34
N PHE A 283 9.85 -0.25 -2.20
CA PHE A 283 8.97 -0.85 -3.19
C PHE A 283 9.21 -2.36 -3.19
N GLU A 284 8.15 -3.13 -2.94
CA GLU A 284 8.05 -4.52 -3.36
C GLU A 284 7.09 -4.57 -4.56
N SER A 285 7.46 -5.31 -5.61
CA SER A 285 6.62 -5.34 -6.81
C SER A 285 6.67 -6.68 -7.51
N ASP A 286 5.49 -7.29 -7.57
CA ASP A 286 5.21 -8.62 -8.11
C ASP A 286 4.23 -8.57 -9.28
N ASN A 287 4.31 -9.51 -10.24
CA ASN A 287 3.12 -9.78 -11.05
C ASN A 287 2.12 -10.66 -10.30
N ASN A 288 2.62 -11.68 -9.62
CA ASN A 288 1.92 -12.58 -8.70
C ASN A 288 2.94 -13.51 -8.03
N ALA A 289 2.54 -14.19 -6.97
CA ALA A 289 3.40 -15.04 -6.14
C ALA A 289 4.26 -16.08 -6.90
N THR A 290 3.84 -16.52 -8.09
CA THR A 290 4.57 -17.51 -8.91
C THR A 290 5.27 -16.91 -10.14
N GLY A 291 5.18 -15.59 -10.35
CA GLY A 291 5.83 -14.90 -11.46
C GLY A 291 5.34 -15.32 -12.85
N THR A 292 4.04 -15.62 -12.99
CA THR A 292 3.47 -16.05 -14.28
C THR A 292 3.35 -14.89 -15.27
N THR A 293 2.97 -15.20 -16.52
CA THR A 293 2.61 -14.23 -17.56
C THR A 293 1.13 -13.83 -17.53
N ALA A 294 0.42 -14.09 -16.43
CA ALA A 294 -1.00 -13.78 -16.29
C ALA A 294 -1.29 -12.28 -16.51
N THR A 295 -2.48 -12.00 -17.05
CA THR A 295 -2.97 -10.65 -17.34
C THR A 295 -4.18 -10.30 -16.47
N PRO A 296 -4.36 -9.05 -16.04
CA PRO A 296 -3.47 -7.90 -16.28
C PRO A 296 -2.10 -8.09 -15.63
N LYS A 297 -1.06 -7.58 -16.28
CA LYS A 297 0.30 -7.62 -15.74
C LYS A 297 0.54 -6.42 -14.83
N THR A 298 1.20 -6.61 -13.68
CA THR A 298 1.64 -5.50 -12.82
C THR A 298 2.59 -4.62 -13.60
N ARG A 299 2.16 -3.38 -13.87
CA ARG A 299 2.85 -2.44 -14.77
C ARG A 299 2.66 -0.98 -14.33
N ALA A 300 2.46 -0.78 -13.03
CA ALA A 300 2.22 0.54 -12.46
C ALA A 300 3.34 1.52 -12.82
N ILE A 301 2.97 2.81 -12.90
CA ILE A 301 3.93 3.88 -13.16
C ILE A 301 4.00 4.79 -11.94
N PHE A 302 5.16 4.84 -11.30
CA PHE A 302 5.46 5.76 -10.22
C PHE A 302 6.37 6.87 -10.75
N SER A 303 6.04 8.13 -10.46
CA SER A 303 6.89 9.28 -10.78
C SER A 303 7.01 10.20 -9.58
N ASN A 304 8.17 10.84 -9.42
CA ASN A 304 8.38 11.82 -8.35
C ASN A 304 8.22 11.19 -6.97
N ILE A 305 9.06 10.22 -6.64
CA ILE A 305 9.09 9.57 -5.31
C ILE A 305 10.42 9.89 -4.64
N THR A 306 10.40 10.30 -3.37
CA THR A 306 11.59 10.41 -2.52
C THR A 306 11.54 9.30 -1.48
N ALA A 307 12.44 8.33 -1.58
CA ALA A 307 12.55 7.20 -0.66
C ALA A 307 13.81 7.30 0.20
N ILE A 308 13.63 7.63 1.48
CA ILE A 308 14.68 7.78 2.48
C ILE A 308 14.73 6.51 3.31
N GLY A 309 15.72 5.67 3.00
CA GLY A 309 15.98 4.38 3.65
C GLY A 309 16.73 4.52 4.97
N PRO A 310 17.00 3.39 5.65
CA PRO A 310 17.47 3.36 7.05
C PRO A 310 18.90 3.83 7.29
N LYS A 311 19.71 4.07 6.24
CA LYS A 311 21.14 4.38 6.36
C LYS A 311 21.39 5.87 6.14
N ALA A 312 21.58 6.64 7.22
CA ALA A 312 21.93 8.07 7.09
C ALA A 312 23.33 8.30 6.49
N THR A 313 24.21 7.31 6.61
CA THR A 313 25.55 7.27 5.98
C THR A 313 25.88 5.84 5.55
N LEU A 314 26.90 5.67 4.68
CA LEU A 314 27.39 4.34 4.29
C LEU A 314 27.87 3.49 5.49
N ALA A 315 28.35 4.15 6.55
CA ALA A 315 28.81 3.51 7.78
C ALA A 315 27.66 3.04 8.68
N ASN A 316 26.44 3.55 8.51
CA ASN A 316 25.28 3.10 9.28
C ASN A 316 24.77 1.78 8.68
N THR A 317 24.69 0.72 9.47
CA THR A 317 24.13 -0.56 9.00
C THR A 317 22.60 -0.60 9.08
N GLY A 318 22.01 0.02 10.10
CA GLY A 318 20.57 -0.13 10.41
C GLY A 318 20.22 -1.55 10.84
N ASN A 319 18.93 -1.84 10.95
CA ASN A 319 18.42 -3.20 11.11
C ASN A 319 18.78 -4.05 9.88
N SER A 320 19.29 -5.28 10.08
CA SER A 320 19.68 -6.20 9.00
C SER A 320 18.52 -6.79 8.21
N LEU A 321 17.29 -6.50 8.63
CA LEU A 321 16.08 -6.95 7.97
C LEU A 321 15.67 -6.05 6.80
N PHE A 322 16.20 -4.84 6.67
CA PHE A 322 16.01 -4.05 5.45
C PHE A 322 16.66 -4.72 4.23
N LEU A 323 15.99 -4.67 3.07
CA LEU A 323 16.52 -5.23 1.82
C LEU A 323 16.82 -4.16 0.76
N ALA A 324 15.81 -3.50 0.21
CA ALA A 324 15.98 -2.70 -0.99
C ALA A 324 15.15 -1.42 -1.03
N GLY A 325 15.69 -0.39 -1.70
CA GLY A 325 14.92 0.78 -2.08
C GLY A 325 13.83 0.44 -3.09
N ALA A 326 14.10 -0.48 -4.03
CA ALA A 326 13.08 -1.13 -4.82
C ALA A 326 13.49 -2.56 -5.16
N GLN A 327 12.73 -3.55 -4.70
CA GLN A 327 12.77 -4.91 -5.21
C GLN A 327 11.70 -5.07 -6.29
N ILE A 328 12.13 -5.45 -7.50
CA ILE A 328 11.23 -5.72 -8.61
C ILE A 328 11.40 -7.18 -9.00
N ARG A 329 10.33 -7.96 -8.81
CA ARG A 329 10.43 -9.41 -8.85
C ARG A 329 9.20 -10.05 -9.51
N ARG A 330 9.25 -11.39 -9.64
CA ARG A 330 8.15 -12.25 -10.12
C ARG A 330 7.41 -11.67 -11.33
N ASN A 331 8.16 -11.35 -12.39
CA ASN A 331 7.64 -10.83 -13.66
C ASN A 331 6.91 -9.47 -13.56
N SER A 332 7.12 -8.66 -12.52
CA SER A 332 6.63 -7.28 -12.50
C SER A 332 7.24 -6.44 -13.61
N ALA A 333 6.44 -5.54 -14.19
CA ALA A 333 6.84 -4.54 -15.17
C ALA A 333 6.61 -3.10 -14.66
N ILE A 334 6.66 -2.90 -13.33
CA ILE A 334 6.59 -1.57 -12.70
C ILE A 334 7.60 -0.60 -13.33
N SER A 335 7.26 0.67 -13.42
CA SER A 335 8.17 1.70 -13.92
C SER A 335 8.30 2.84 -12.93
N ILE A 336 9.54 3.28 -12.67
CA ILE A 336 9.86 4.34 -11.70
C ILE A 336 10.59 5.46 -12.45
N PHE A 337 10.04 6.67 -12.35
CA PHE A 337 10.52 7.85 -13.03
C PHE A 337 10.79 9.01 -12.08
N ASN A 338 11.75 9.87 -12.40
CA ASN A 338 11.95 11.17 -11.74
C ASN A 338 12.02 11.04 -10.20
N SER A 339 12.72 10.04 -9.69
CA SER A 339 12.67 9.65 -8.26
C SER A 339 14.05 9.67 -7.61
N ILE A 340 14.07 9.72 -6.29
CA ILE A 340 15.25 9.71 -5.45
C ILE A 340 15.14 8.52 -4.50
N ILE A 341 16.17 7.68 -4.43
CA ILE A 341 16.26 6.53 -3.51
C ILE A 341 17.60 6.65 -2.76
N VAL A 342 17.55 6.94 -1.46
CA VAL A 342 18.73 7.23 -0.64
C VAL A 342 18.85 6.33 0.58
N GLY A 343 20.06 5.87 0.87
CA GLY A 343 20.37 5.22 2.15
C GLY A 343 19.78 3.83 2.34
N TRP A 344 19.76 2.98 1.31
CA TRP A 344 19.27 1.60 1.35
C TRP A 344 20.40 0.55 1.31
N PRO A 345 20.19 -0.67 1.83
CA PRO A 345 21.16 -1.77 1.65
C PRO A 345 21.37 -2.07 0.16
N VAL A 346 20.29 -2.20 -0.62
CA VAL A 346 20.32 -2.22 -2.09
C VAL A 346 19.47 -1.09 -2.64
N GLY A 347 19.95 -0.31 -3.61
CA GLY A 347 19.15 0.74 -4.26
C GLY A 347 18.03 0.15 -5.12
N ILE A 348 18.42 -0.52 -6.21
CA ILE A 348 17.52 -1.26 -7.10
C ILE A 348 17.90 -2.74 -7.09
N TYR A 349 16.96 -3.62 -6.80
CA TYR A 349 17.13 -5.06 -6.86
C TYR A 349 16.20 -5.67 -7.91
N ILE A 350 16.76 -6.16 -9.01
CA ILE A 350 16.01 -6.95 -10.00
C ILE A 350 16.14 -8.41 -9.60
N ASP A 351 15.05 -8.97 -9.06
CA ASP A 351 14.97 -10.35 -8.64
C ASP A 351 14.21 -11.18 -9.70
N ALA A 352 14.96 -11.96 -10.46
CA ALA A 352 14.45 -12.87 -11.48
C ALA A 352 14.55 -14.33 -11.04
N THR A 353 14.55 -14.59 -9.72
CA THR A 353 14.73 -15.96 -9.18
C THR A 353 13.48 -16.83 -9.30
N THR A 354 12.30 -16.22 -9.41
CA THR A 354 11.00 -16.90 -9.40
C THR A 354 10.19 -16.62 -10.67
N GLY A 355 9.69 -17.67 -11.31
CA GLY A 355 8.79 -17.58 -12.45
C GLY A 355 9.45 -17.08 -13.74
N THR A 356 8.68 -16.33 -14.53
CA THR A 356 9.18 -15.67 -15.74
C THR A 356 10.18 -14.59 -15.34
N SER A 357 11.36 -14.59 -15.96
CA SER A 357 12.42 -13.65 -15.61
C SER A 357 11.97 -12.19 -15.75
N THR A 358 12.05 -11.45 -14.65
CA THR A 358 11.82 -9.99 -14.60
C THR A 358 12.79 -9.22 -15.52
N ALA A 359 13.96 -9.79 -15.81
CA ALA A 359 14.93 -9.22 -16.75
C ALA A 359 14.34 -8.98 -18.15
N LEU A 360 13.44 -9.86 -18.60
CA LEU A 360 12.81 -9.74 -19.92
C LEU A 360 11.97 -8.47 -20.04
N ASN A 361 11.42 -7.98 -18.92
CA ASN A 361 10.62 -6.76 -18.89
C ASN A 361 11.47 -5.50 -19.08
N ILE A 362 12.76 -5.57 -18.70
CA ILE A 362 13.73 -4.52 -19.01
C ILE A 362 14.04 -4.53 -20.52
N GLU A 363 14.25 -5.73 -21.07
CA GLU A 363 14.68 -5.93 -22.46
C GLU A 363 13.59 -5.58 -23.47
N ASP A 364 12.34 -5.86 -23.14
CA ASP A 364 11.17 -5.50 -23.96
C ASP A 364 10.65 -4.08 -23.69
N SER A 365 11.30 -3.33 -22.79
CA SER A 365 10.94 -1.97 -22.38
C SER A 365 9.60 -1.83 -21.63
N SER A 366 8.98 -2.92 -21.17
CA SER A 366 7.78 -2.88 -20.34
C SER A 366 8.06 -2.38 -18.92
N LEU A 367 9.25 -2.64 -18.37
CA LEU A 367 9.81 -2.06 -17.15
C LEU A 367 10.74 -0.90 -17.54
N ARG A 368 10.57 0.28 -16.91
CA ARG A 368 11.44 1.44 -17.14
C ARG A 368 11.89 2.07 -15.81
N LEU A 369 13.19 2.28 -15.67
CA LEU A 369 13.78 3.14 -14.64
C LEU A 369 14.48 4.32 -15.33
N ARG A 370 13.98 5.54 -15.14
CA ARG A 370 14.51 6.72 -15.85
C ARG A 370 14.45 7.98 -14.97
N ASN A 371 15.52 8.78 -15.00
CA ASN A 371 15.69 9.93 -14.11
C ASN A 371 15.60 9.58 -12.62
N VAL A 372 16.16 8.43 -12.26
CA VAL A 372 16.27 7.96 -10.87
C VAL A 372 17.65 8.33 -10.34
N THR A 373 17.69 8.97 -9.18
CA THR A 373 18.91 9.26 -8.44
C THR A 373 19.04 8.29 -7.26
N LEU A 374 20.11 7.50 -7.27
CA LEU A 374 20.51 6.64 -6.15
C LEU A 374 21.57 7.36 -5.33
N ALA A 375 21.47 7.43 -4.00
CA ALA A 375 22.52 8.05 -3.17
C ALA A 375 22.81 7.30 -1.88
N GLY A 376 24.08 7.00 -1.62
CA GLY A 376 24.48 6.42 -0.32
C GLY A 376 23.93 5.02 -0.05
N ASN A 377 23.56 4.27 -1.09
CA ASN A 377 23.17 2.87 -0.97
C ASN A 377 24.43 2.00 -0.81
N ALA A 378 24.36 0.90 -0.04
CA ALA A 378 25.52 0.01 0.13
C ALA A 378 25.84 -0.74 -1.17
N VAL A 379 24.79 -1.19 -1.87
CA VAL A 379 24.84 -1.70 -3.24
C VAL A 379 23.87 -0.87 -4.07
N ASN A 380 24.33 -0.27 -5.17
CA ASN A 380 23.44 0.61 -5.94
C ASN A 380 22.42 -0.17 -6.75
N VAL A 381 22.87 -1.18 -7.49
CA VAL A 381 22.00 -2.08 -8.24
C VAL A 381 22.43 -3.52 -8.04
N ASN A 382 21.46 -4.43 -7.97
CA ASN A 382 21.71 -5.86 -7.87
C ASN A 382 20.80 -6.65 -8.81
N PHE A 383 21.28 -7.79 -9.27
CA PHE A 383 20.55 -8.72 -10.12
C PHE A 383 20.75 -10.14 -9.60
N ALA A 384 19.66 -10.91 -9.50
CA ALA A 384 19.71 -12.33 -9.17
C ALA A 384 18.71 -13.13 -10.02
N GLY A 385 18.98 -14.43 -10.19
CA GLY A 385 18.08 -15.36 -10.85
C GLY A 385 18.31 -15.55 -12.34
N THR A 386 17.24 -15.86 -13.06
CA THR A 386 17.30 -16.27 -14.47
C THR A 386 17.63 -15.07 -15.37
N ALA A 387 18.76 -15.15 -16.07
CA ALA A 387 19.23 -14.11 -16.97
C ALA A 387 18.28 -13.87 -18.17
N GLY A 388 18.18 -12.61 -18.60
CA GLY A 388 17.74 -12.25 -19.95
C GLY A 388 18.90 -12.30 -20.96
N THR A 389 18.68 -11.79 -22.16
CA THR A 389 19.68 -11.73 -23.23
C THR A 389 20.80 -10.73 -22.92
N THR A 390 20.43 -9.54 -22.45
CA THR A 390 21.29 -8.40 -22.16
C THR A 390 21.42 -8.12 -20.67
N ILE A 391 20.40 -8.42 -19.86
CA ILE A 391 20.42 -8.30 -18.41
C ILE A 391 20.70 -9.67 -17.81
N ASN A 392 21.98 -9.98 -17.63
CA ASN A 392 22.46 -11.30 -17.25
C ASN A 392 23.43 -11.29 -16.04
N SER A 393 23.70 -10.13 -15.48
CA SER A 393 24.60 -9.95 -14.34
C SER A 393 24.38 -8.58 -13.68
N PRO A 394 24.82 -8.38 -12.42
CA PRO A 394 24.81 -7.05 -11.79
C PRO A 394 25.57 -5.99 -12.59
N ALA A 395 26.66 -6.36 -13.27
CA ALA A 395 27.44 -5.45 -14.10
C ALA A 395 26.68 -5.02 -15.37
N ALA A 396 25.98 -5.95 -16.03
CA ALA A 396 25.13 -5.65 -17.17
C ALA A 396 23.94 -4.76 -16.76
N LEU A 397 23.30 -5.06 -15.63
CA LEU A 397 22.24 -4.22 -15.06
C LEU A 397 22.75 -2.80 -14.74
N THR A 398 23.95 -2.66 -14.17
CA THR A 398 24.57 -1.36 -13.90
C THR A 398 24.80 -0.57 -15.18
N THR A 399 25.29 -1.23 -16.24
CA THR A 399 25.52 -0.62 -17.54
C THR A 399 24.22 -0.12 -18.17
N TRP A 400 23.16 -0.93 -18.10
CA TRP A 400 21.82 -0.54 -18.53
C TRP A 400 21.31 0.66 -17.71
N PHE A 401 21.34 0.56 -16.38
CA PHE A 401 20.80 1.59 -15.48
C PHE A 401 21.46 2.95 -15.70
N THR A 402 22.78 2.97 -15.88
CA THR A 402 23.58 4.21 -16.09
C THR A 402 23.68 4.64 -17.55
N GLY A 403 23.00 3.95 -18.47
CA GLY A 403 22.97 4.33 -19.89
C GLY A 403 22.39 5.73 -20.09
N ALA A 404 22.97 6.49 -21.03
CA ALA A 404 22.63 7.89 -21.25
C ALA A 404 21.13 8.15 -21.51
N TYR A 405 20.46 7.21 -22.20
CA TYR A 405 19.02 7.28 -22.44
C TYR A 405 18.20 7.31 -21.14
N TYR A 406 18.60 6.51 -20.14
CA TYR A 406 17.88 6.39 -18.88
C TYR A 406 18.17 7.55 -17.93
N ASN A 407 19.28 8.27 -18.13
CA ASN A 407 19.65 9.46 -17.37
C ASN A 407 19.62 9.28 -15.85
N ASN A 408 19.76 8.04 -15.36
CA ASN A 408 19.87 7.77 -13.94
C ASN A 408 21.27 8.19 -13.44
N ASP A 409 21.40 8.43 -12.14
CA ASP A 409 22.69 8.73 -11.52
C ASP A 409 22.86 8.04 -10.17
N ILE A 410 24.12 7.77 -9.86
CA ILE A 410 24.55 7.10 -8.64
C ILE A 410 25.50 8.05 -7.91
N LEU A 411 25.11 8.46 -6.72
CA LEU A 411 25.86 9.33 -5.83
C LEU A 411 26.45 8.48 -4.69
N THR A 412 27.70 8.78 -4.32
CA THR A 412 28.42 7.98 -3.33
C THR A 412 27.80 8.09 -1.95
N ASN A 413 27.47 9.30 -1.49
CA ASN A 413 26.97 9.54 -0.14
C ASN A 413 25.53 10.02 -0.16
N VAL A 414 24.82 9.75 0.92
CA VAL A 414 23.49 10.33 1.19
C VAL A 414 23.52 11.86 1.10
N SER A 415 24.57 12.49 1.64
CA SER A 415 24.72 13.95 1.66
C SER A 415 24.94 14.57 0.27
N ASP A 416 25.27 13.78 -0.75
CA ASP A 416 25.42 14.24 -2.13
C ASP A 416 24.06 14.50 -2.80
N ALA A 417 22.98 13.90 -2.27
CA ALA A 417 21.61 14.22 -2.69
C ALA A 417 21.18 15.62 -2.25
N LYS A 418 21.88 16.24 -1.29
CA LYS A 418 21.61 17.60 -0.78
C LYS A 418 20.14 17.79 -0.32
N LEU A 419 19.60 16.83 0.42
CA LEU A 419 18.35 17.02 1.18
C LEU A 419 18.66 17.76 2.50
N ILE A 420 17.75 18.60 2.99
CA ILE A 420 17.98 19.52 4.12
C ILE A 420 18.27 18.75 5.42
N GLN A 421 17.32 17.95 5.91
CA GLN A 421 17.42 17.14 7.12
C GLN A 421 16.61 15.84 7.02
N PRO A 422 16.90 14.96 6.04
CA PRO A 422 16.07 13.76 5.78
C PRO A 422 16.10 12.73 6.93
N TYR A 423 17.13 12.76 7.79
CA TYR A 423 17.33 11.82 8.91
C TYR A 423 17.07 12.44 10.29
N ASN A 424 16.41 13.60 10.37
CA ASN A 424 15.97 14.14 11.65
C ASN A 424 14.68 13.43 12.09
N TYR A 425 14.80 12.33 12.83
CA TYR A 425 13.66 11.50 13.24
C TYR A 425 12.58 12.20 14.07
N GLY A 426 12.86 13.38 14.66
CA GLY A 426 11.86 14.15 15.40
C GLY A 426 11.19 15.26 14.58
N ALA A 427 11.81 15.67 13.48
CA ALA A 427 11.31 16.71 12.58
C ALA A 427 12.03 16.63 11.22
N PRO A 428 11.73 15.62 10.39
CA PRO A 428 12.44 15.42 9.14
C PRO A 428 12.15 16.57 8.16
N ASP A 429 13.17 17.02 7.45
CA ASP A 429 13.02 17.89 6.29
C ASP A 429 13.60 17.21 5.04
N PRO A 430 12.77 16.49 4.28
CA PRO A 430 13.17 15.81 3.04
C PRO A 430 13.33 16.77 1.84
N THR A 431 13.14 18.08 2.01
CA THR A 431 13.22 19.05 0.90
C THR A 431 14.65 19.09 0.32
N PRO A 432 14.83 19.07 -1.00
CA PRO A 432 16.15 19.32 -1.61
C PRO A 432 16.61 20.76 -1.41
N PHE A 433 17.91 20.97 -1.16
CA PHE A 433 18.51 22.30 -1.17
C PHE A 433 18.36 22.94 -2.56
N ALA A 434 17.74 24.12 -2.62
CA ALA A 434 17.57 24.87 -3.85
C ALA A 434 18.87 25.54 -4.35
N GLY A 435 18.82 26.03 -5.59
CA GLY A 435 19.88 26.85 -6.18
C GLY A 435 21.16 26.08 -6.51
N SER A 436 22.27 26.82 -6.64
CA SER A 436 23.57 26.28 -7.08
C SER A 436 24.23 25.35 -6.06
N ASN A 437 23.84 25.43 -4.78
CA ASN A 437 24.37 24.56 -3.71
C ASN A 437 23.64 23.22 -3.60
N GLY A 438 22.52 23.06 -4.32
CA GLY A 438 21.78 21.82 -4.44
C GLY A 438 22.36 20.85 -5.45
N ASN A 439 21.83 19.62 -5.46
CA ASN A 439 22.12 18.66 -6.51
C ASN A 439 21.32 19.03 -7.77
N GLN A 440 22.01 19.32 -8.88
CA GLN A 440 21.36 19.86 -10.07
C GLN A 440 20.48 18.84 -10.80
N LYS A 441 20.84 17.55 -10.78
CA LYS A 441 19.97 16.50 -11.35
C LYS A 441 18.69 16.33 -10.54
N ILE A 442 18.78 16.47 -9.21
CA ILE A 442 17.58 16.48 -8.36
C ILE A 442 16.75 17.73 -8.61
N ASN A 443 17.36 18.91 -8.65
CA ASN A 443 16.63 20.18 -8.76
C ASN A 443 16.00 20.41 -10.14
N SER A 444 16.58 19.89 -11.23
CA SER A 444 16.14 20.19 -12.59
C SER A 444 16.28 19.04 -13.59
N GLY A 445 16.41 17.79 -13.13
CA GLY A 445 16.62 16.61 -13.98
C GLY A 445 15.40 15.70 -14.12
N GLY A 446 14.20 16.16 -13.76
CA GLY A 446 12.94 15.48 -14.01
C GLY A 446 12.43 15.77 -15.43
N GLU A 447 11.90 14.74 -16.10
CA GLU A 447 11.34 14.86 -17.45
C GLU A 447 10.28 13.78 -17.71
N PHE A 448 9.42 14.02 -18.70
CA PHE A 448 8.30 13.15 -19.09
C PHE A 448 8.33 12.80 -20.58
N SER A 449 9.54 12.68 -21.15
CA SER A 449 9.75 12.42 -22.58
C SER A 449 9.70 10.94 -22.97
N ASP A 450 9.57 10.03 -22.00
CA ASP A 450 9.40 8.59 -22.26
C ASP A 450 8.04 8.30 -22.91
N ALA A 451 7.99 7.34 -23.83
CA ALA A 451 6.76 6.97 -24.54
C ALA A 451 5.64 6.49 -23.59
N LYS A 452 5.99 6.02 -22.39
CA LYS A 452 5.02 5.66 -21.33
C LYS A 452 4.15 6.83 -20.85
N PHE A 453 4.55 8.08 -21.10
CA PHE A 453 3.75 9.28 -20.79
C PHE A 453 2.95 9.82 -21.99
N SER A 454 3.04 9.16 -23.15
CA SER A 454 2.30 9.56 -24.35
C SER A 454 0.80 9.41 -24.13
N GLY A 455 0.03 10.47 -24.42
CA GLY A 455 -1.41 10.51 -24.21
C GLY A 455 -1.85 10.53 -22.74
N ASP A 456 -0.93 10.48 -21.78
CA ASP A 456 -1.26 10.54 -20.36
C ASP A 456 -1.74 11.95 -19.95
N THR A 457 -2.80 11.99 -19.15
CA THR A 457 -3.37 13.21 -18.57
C THR A 457 -3.33 13.23 -17.05
N PHE A 458 -2.85 12.16 -16.40
CA PHE A 458 -2.81 12.05 -14.94
C PHE A 458 -1.59 12.74 -14.33
N PHE A 459 -0.40 12.52 -14.89
CA PHE A 459 0.82 13.09 -14.38
C PHE A 459 0.85 14.60 -14.62
N ASP A 460 1.28 15.35 -13.60
CA ASP A 460 1.75 16.71 -13.77
C ASP A 460 3.11 16.66 -14.47
N LYS A 461 3.08 16.78 -15.80
CA LYS A 461 4.26 16.73 -16.65
C LYS A 461 5.03 18.05 -16.73
N THR A 462 4.60 19.07 -15.97
CA THR A 462 5.33 20.36 -15.87
C THR A 462 6.48 20.29 -14.86
N VAL A 463 6.51 19.24 -14.03
CA VAL A 463 7.55 18.98 -13.04
C VAL A 463 8.91 18.78 -13.71
N THR A 464 9.91 19.52 -13.22
CA THR A 464 11.29 19.47 -13.73
C THR A 464 12.29 18.89 -12.72
N PHE A 465 11.88 18.53 -11.51
CA PHE A 465 12.75 17.98 -10.47
C PHE A 465 12.58 16.46 -10.33
N ARG A 466 13.55 15.81 -9.68
CA ARG A 466 13.46 14.42 -9.22
C ARG A 466 13.10 14.38 -7.75
N GLY A 467 12.43 13.30 -7.34
CA GLY A 467 11.89 13.16 -5.99
C GLY A 467 10.45 13.63 -5.89
N GLY A 468 9.81 13.36 -4.75
CA GLY A 468 8.43 13.73 -4.47
C GLY A 468 8.23 15.15 -3.97
N ILE A 469 9.30 15.90 -3.69
CA ILE A 469 9.24 17.24 -3.11
C ILE A 469 10.11 18.17 -3.92
N ALA A 470 9.54 19.32 -4.32
CA ALA A 470 10.26 20.31 -5.09
C ALA A 470 11.29 21.05 -4.21
N PRO A 471 12.40 21.55 -4.77
CA PRO A 471 13.33 22.41 -4.05
C PRO A 471 12.72 23.77 -3.64
N ALA A 472 11.65 24.22 -4.32
CA ALA A 472 10.97 25.49 -4.06
C ALA A 472 9.54 25.48 -4.61
N GLY A 473 8.76 26.50 -4.24
CA GLY A 473 7.39 26.70 -4.73
C GLY A 473 6.34 25.82 -4.02
N PRO A 474 5.11 25.74 -4.56
CA PRO A 474 4.01 25.03 -3.90
C PRO A 474 4.28 23.54 -3.62
N LEU A 475 5.00 22.87 -4.53
CA LEU A 475 5.37 21.46 -4.40
C LEU A 475 6.51 21.22 -3.39
N ALA A 476 7.10 22.27 -2.79
CA ALA A 476 8.07 22.12 -1.70
C ALA A 476 7.39 21.92 -0.33
N SER A 477 6.08 22.19 -0.23
CA SER A 477 5.36 22.21 1.04
C SER A 477 4.05 21.41 1.04
N TRP A 478 3.74 20.65 -0.03
CA TRP A 478 2.50 19.85 -0.09
C TRP A 478 2.37 18.86 1.09
N TRP A 479 3.50 18.40 1.63
CA TRP A 479 3.57 17.48 2.76
C TRP A 479 3.37 18.16 4.12
N LYS A 480 3.40 19.50 4.19
CA LYS A 480 3.35 20.25 5.46
C LYS A 480 1.92 20.57 5.87
N GLY A 481 1.69 20.69 7.18
CA GLY A 481 0.43 21.19 7.76
C GLY A 481 -0.59 20.11 8.12
N TRP A 482 -0.72 19.08 7.29
CA TRP A 482 -1.66 17.97 7.52
C TRP A 482 -0.98 16.68 7.99
N SER A 483 0.27 16.46 7.59
CA SER A 483 1.03 15.28 7.99
C SER A 483 1.52 15.38 9.44
N ARG A 484 1.97 14.25 9.98
CA ARG A 484 2.59 14.12 11.31
C ARG A 484 3.85 13.26 11.22
N PHE A 485 4.95 13.72 11.81
CA PHE A 485 6.22 13.00 11.91
C PHE A 485 6.63 12.82 13.37
#